data_AF-A0A1A9BR96-F1
#
_entry.id   AF-A0A1A9BR96-F1
#
_cell.length_a   1.000
_cell.length_b   1.000
_cell.length_c   1.000
_cell.angle_alpha   90.00
_cell.angle_beta   90.00
_cell.angle_gamma   90.00
#
_symmetry.space_group_name_H-M   'P 1'
#
loop_
_entity.id
_entity.type
_entity.pdbx_description
1 polymer ?
#
loop_
_entity_poly.entity_id
_entity_poly.type
_entity_poly.pdbx_seq_one_letter_code
_entity_poly.pdbx_strand_id
1 'polypeptide(L)'
;MSEAVVTALVAAGAAIGGGALTGWFSLAAAKRQAAAAWAAGERQAAAAWEAGRQQAAAAWDAGQIQATAQLDVARRTLTEQHLASQRAVRRAAYVAFLGRTDSARLALQAWQSAIGTAGETARRREYDTEMAAVGEALNVVRLEGPDAVVTAAERLGDALSATAPAAQHALAQREFLDAARAALTPV
;
A
#
# COMPACT_ATOMS: atom_id res chain seq x y z
N MET A 1 -45.57 45.72 -88.57
CA MET A 1 -44.98 45.08 -87.37
C MET A 1 -43.64 44.52 -87.78
N SER A 2 -42.55 45.13 -87.34
CA SER A 2 -41.20 44.85 -87.84
C SER A 2 -40.64 43.55 -87.29
N GLU A 3 -39.95 42.80 -88.15
CA GLU A 3 -39.20 41.56 -87.89
C GLU A 3 -38.37 41.62 -86.60
N ALA A 4 -37.85 42.80 -86.24
CA ALA A 4 -37.07 43.06 -85.04
C ALA A 4 -37.79 42.72 -83.73
N VAL A 5 -39.12 42.90 -83.65
CA VAL A 5 -39.89 42.59 -82.42
C VAL A 5 -40.02 41.09 -82.22
N VAL A 6 -40.20 40.32 -83.30
CA VAL A 6 -40.30 38.85 -83.24
C VAL A 6 -38.95 38.24 -82.86
N THR A 7 -37.86 38.71 -83.47
CA THR A 7 -36.52 38.23 -83.16
C THR A 7 -36.09 38.57 -81.72
N ALA A 8 -36.47 39.75 -81.21
CA ALA A 8 -36.21 40.14 -79.82
C ALA A 8 -37.00 39.27 -78.82
N LEU A 9 -38.26 38.91 -79.13
CA LEU A 9 -39.08 38.06 -78.28
C LEU A 9 -38.59 36.60 -78.25
N VAL A 10 -38.14 36.08 -79.38
CA VAL A 10 -37.51 34.75 -79.46
C VAL A 10 -36.17 34.72 -78.73
N ALA A 11 -35.35 35.78 -78.86
CA ALA A 11 -34.08 35.90 -78.13
C ALA A 11 -34.28 36.04 -76.61
N ALA A 12 -35.27 36.84 -76.17
CA ALA A 12 -35.62 36.99 -74.76
C ALA A 12 -36.21 35.67 -74.18
N GLY A 13 -37.06 34.97 -74.94
CA GLY A 13 -37.59 33.66 -74.56
C GLY A 13 -36.50 32.58 -74.47
N ALA A 14 -35.52 32.58 -75.37
CA ALA A 14 -34.38 31.66 -75.34
C ALA A 14 -33.43 31.95 -74.16
N ALA A 15 -33.23 33.23 -73.79
CA ALA A 15 -32.40 33.60 -72.65
C ALA A 15 -33.04 33.21 -71.30
N ILE A 16 -34.36 33.39 -71.15
CA ILE A 16 -35.10 32.98 -69.94
C ILE A 16 -35.19 31.44 -69.87
N GLY A 17 -35.46 30.77 -70.98
CA GLY A 17 -35.48 29.30 -71.05
C GLY A 17 -34.12 28.65 -70.76
N GLY A 18 -33.04 29.20 -71.31
CA GLY A 18 -31.67 28.74 -71.05
C GLY A 18 -31.22 28.96 -69.61
N GLY A 19 -31.61 30.09 -69.00
CA GLY A 19 -31.34 30.40 -67.59
C GLY A 19 -32.06 29.46 -66.61
N ALA A 20 -33.33 29.13 -66.89
CA ALA A 20 -34.11 28.21 -66.07
C ALA A 20 -33.58 26.77 -66.11
N LEU A 21 -33.20 26.28 -67.30
CA LEU A 21 -32.57 24.96 -67.46
C LEU A 21 -31.21 24.90 -66.76
N THR A 22 -30.38 25.93 -66.93
CA THR A 22 -29.05 26.00 -66.28
C THR A 22 -29.18 26.08 -64.76
N GLY A 23 -30.17 26.82 -64.25
CA GLY A 23 -30.48 26.87 -62.82
C GLY A 23 -30.95 25.52 -62.27
N TRP A 24 -31.78 24.79 -63.01
CA TRP A 24 -32.25 23.47 -62.63
C TRP A 24 -31.14 22.42 -62.60
N PHE A 25 -30.27 22.40 -63.61
CA PHE A 25 -29.10 21.52 -63.64
C PHE A 25 -28.11 21.86 -62.52
N SER A 26 -27.86 23.13 -62.25
CA SER A 26 -27.01 23.57 -61.13
C SER A 26 -27.58 23.13 -59.78
N LEU A 27 -28.89 23.26 -59.57
CA LEU A 27 -29.55 22.82 -58.34
C LEU A 27 -29.55 21.30 -58.21
N ALA A 28 -29.79 20.56 -59.29
CA ALA A 28 -29.75 19.10 -59.31
C ALA A 28 -28.32 18.58 -59.04
N ALA A 29 -27.31 19.22 -59.62
CA ALA A 29 -25.90 18.91 -59.37
C ALA A 29 -25.50 19.23 -57.92
N ALA A 30 -25.91 20.39 -57.39
CA ALA A 30 -25.67 20.76 -55.99
C ALA A 30 -26.32 19.78 -55.01
N LYS A 31 -27.56 19.33 -55.26
CA LYS A 31 -28.24 18.32 -54.44
C LYS A 31 -27.51 16.98 -54.47
N ARG A 32 -27.00 16.54 -55.63
CA ARG A 32 -26.22 15.30 -55.76
C ARG A 32 -24.87 15.40 -55.05
N GLN A 33 -24.19 16.54 -55.17
CA GLN A 33 -22.92 16.78 -54.50
C GLN A 33 -23.08 16.88 -52.98
N ALA A 34 -24.15 17.52 -52.50
CA ALA A 34 -24.51 17.54 -51.09
C ALA A 34 -24.83 16.14 -50.54
N ALA A 35 -25.59 15.32 -51.29
CA ALA A 35 -25.87 13.93 -50.90
C ALA A 35 -24.60 13.07 -50.85
N ALA A 36 -23.69 13.24 -51.82
CA ALA A 36 -22.41 12.53 -51.84
C ALA A 36 -21.50 12.97 -50.67
N ALA A 37 -21.45 14.27 -50.38
CA ALA A 37 -20.70 14.82 -49.23
C ALA A 37 -21.28 14.34 -47.90
N TRP A 38 -22.61 14.28 -47.78
CA TRP A 38 -23.28 13.76 -46.60
C TRP A 38 -22.99 12.27 -46.37
N ALA A 39 -23.09 11.45 -47.42
CA ALA A 39 -22.76 10.03 -47.35
C ALA A 39 -21.27 9.78 -47.01
N ALA A 40 -20.36 10.64 -47.48
CA ALA A 40 -18.96 10.59 -47.09
C ALA A 40 -18.76 10.99 -45.61
N GLY A 41 -19.47 12.02 -45.15
CA GLY A 41 -19.48 12.47 -43.75
C GLY A 41 -20.01 11.43 -42.78
N GLU A 42 -21.10 10.73 -43.12
CA GLU A 42 -21.64 9.63 -42.30
C GLU A 42 -20.64 8.49 -42.14
N ARG A 43 -19.92 8.12 -43.22
CA ARG A 43 -18.87 7.07 -43.14
C ARG A 43 -17.67 7.52 -42.30
N GLN A 44 -17.25 8.77 -42.43
CA GLN A 44 -16.16 9.31 -41.62
C GLN A 44 -16.55 9.40 -40.13
N ALA A 45 -17.77 9.83 -39.83
CA ALA A 45 -18.30 9.87 -38.46
C ALA A 45 -18.41 8.46 -37.86
N ALA A 46 -18.90 7.47 -38.62
CA ALA A 46 -18.96 6.07 -38.19
C ALA A 46 -17.57 5.50 -37.90
N ALA A 47 -16.61 5.70 -38.81
CA ALA A 47 -15.24 5.24 -38.62
C ALA A 47 -14.56 5.90 -37.41
N ALA A 48 -14.75 7.22 -37.23
CA ALA A 48 -14.23 7.94 -36.06
C ALA A 48 -14.85 7.45 -34.75
N TRP A 49 -16.15 7.14 -34.75
CA TRP A 49 -16.85 6.59 -33.60
C TRP A 49 -16.35 5.19 -33.22
N GLU A 50 -16.14 4.32 -34.21
CA GLU A 50 -15.59 2.98 -34.00
C GLU A 50 -14.16 3.02 -33.47
N ALA A 51 -13.31 3.86 -34.06
CA ALA A 51 -11.96 4.09 -33.56
C ALA A 51 -11.96 4.63 -32.13
N GLY A 52 -12.84 5.60 -31.83
CA GLY A 52 -13.01 6.15 -30.48
C GLY A 52 -13.47 5.09 -29.46
N ARG A 53 -14.41 4.22 -29.82
CA ARG A 53 -14.85 3.11 -28.95
C ARG A 53 -13.73 2.10 -28.70
N GLN A 54 -12.94 1.75 -29.72
CA GLN A 54 -11.81 0.84 -29.56
C GLN A 54 -10.73 1.44 -28.67
N GLN A 55 -10.39 2.72 -28.87
CA GLN A 55 -9.43 3.43 -28.03
C GLN A 55 -9.90 3.55 -26.58
N ALA A 56 -11.18 3.87 -26.36
CA ALA A 56 -11.75 3.93 -25.03
C ALA A 56 -11.72 2.55 -24.35
N ALA A 57 -12.07 1.48 -25.05
CA ALA A 57 -12.00 0.11 -24.51
C ALA A 57 -10.57 -0.29 -24.14
N ALA A 58 -9.60 -0.02 -25.01
CA ALA A 58 -8.18 -0.28 -24.73
C ALA A 58 -7.65 0.55 -23.55
N ALA A 59 -8.05 1.82 -23.44
CA ALA A 59 -7.69 2.67 -22.31
C ALA A 59 -8.30 2.18 -20.99
N TRP A 60 -9.56 1.70 -21.02
CA TRP A 60 -10.21 1.11 -19.86
C TRP A 60 -9.51 -0.17 -19.40
N ASP A 61 -9.17 -1.06 -20.33
CA ASP A 61 -8.47 -2.31 -20.03
C ASP A 61 -7.08 -2.06 -19.43
N ALA A 62 -6.31 -1.17 -20.05
CA ALA A 62 -5.02 -0.73 -19.52
C ALA A 62 -5.16 -0.09 -18.12
N GLY A 63 -6.21 0.71 -17.90
CA GLY A 63 -6.52 1.31 -16.61
C GLY A 63 -6.84 0.27 -15.53
N GLN A 64 -7.60 -0.78 -15.86
CA GLN A 64 -7.90 -1.86 -14.91
C GLN A 64 -6.65 -2.65 -14.53
N ILE A 65 -5.79 -2.97 -15.50
CA ILE A 65 -4.52 -3.66 -15.26
C ILE A 65 -3.63 -2.80 -14.35
N GLN A 66 -3.51 -1.51 -14.64
CA GLN A 66 -2.72 -0.59 -13.84
C GLN A 66 -3.26 -0.45 -12.40
N ALA A 67 -4.58 -0.29 -12.24
CA ALA A 67 -5.20 -0.19 -10.93
C ALA A 67 -4.98 -1.47 -10.09
N THR A 68 -5.09 -2.64 -10.72
CA THR A 68 -4.84 -3.93 -10.06
C THR A 68 -3.39 -4.05 -9.62
N ALA A 69 -2.44 -3.71 -10.50
CA ALA A 69 -1.02 -3.72 -10.16
C ALA A 69 -0.69 -2.78 -8.99
N GLN A 70 -1.29 -1.58 -8.96
CA GLN A 70 -1.12 -0.64 -7.85
C GLN A 70 -1.69 -1.18 -6.53
N LEU A 71 -2.86 -1.81 -6.56
CA LEU A 71 -3.46 -2.44 -5.39
C LEU A 71 -2.60 -3.59 -4.85
N ASP A 72 -2.02 -4.41 -5.73
CA ASP A 72 -1.16 -5.51 -5.32
C ASP A 72 0.13 -5.03 -4.67
N VAL A 73 0.76 -3.98 -5.22
CA VAL A 73 1.92 -3.34 -4.61
C VAL A 73 1.54 -2.78 -3.24
N ALA A 74 0.43 -2.05 -3.13
CA ALA A 74 -0.03 -1.49 -1.85
C ALA A 74 -0.27 -2.59 -0.80
N ARG A 75 -0.90 -3.71 -1.18
CA ARG A 75 -1.14 -4.85 -0.29
C ARG A 75 0.16 -5.48 0.21
N ARG A 76 1.12 -5.69 -0.70
CA ARG A 76 2.46 -6.21 -0.34
C ARG A 76 3.17 -5.27 0.62
N THR A 77 3.21 -3.98 0.31
CA THR A 77 3.84 -2.97 1.17
C THR A 77 3.19 -2.90 2.55
N LEU A 78 1.86 -2.92 2.65
CA LEU A 78 1.17 -2.90 3.94
C LEU A 78 1.48 -4.17 4.77
N THR A 79 1.56 -5.33 4.11
CA THR A 79 1.93 -6.58 4.77
C THR A 79 3.36 -6.54 5.30
N GLU A 80 4.30 -6.07 4.48
CA GLU A 80 5.71 -5.89 4.88
C GLU A 80 5.85 -4.89 6.03
N GLN A 81 5.12 -3.77 5.99
CA GLN A 81 5.09 -2.78 7.06
C GLN A 81 4.50 -3.36 8.35
N HIS A 82 3.43 -4.14 8.26
CA HIS A 82 2.83 -4.79 9.42
C HIS A 82 3.82 -5.77 10.08
N LEU A 83 4.48 -6.62 9.29
CA LEU A 83 5.52 -7.53 9.79
C LEU A 83 6.72 -6.78 10.38
N ALA A 84 7.15 -5.68 9.77
CA ALA A 84 8.20 -4.84 10.32
C ALA A 84 7.80 -4.20 11.66
N SER A 85 6.56 -3.70 11.77
CA SER A 85 6.01 -3.14 13.00
C SER A 85 5.94 -4.18 14.11
N GLN A 86 5.43 -5.38 13.83
CA GLN A 86 5.40 -6.49 14.80
C GLN A 86 6.81 -6.85 15.30
N ARG A 87 7.80 -6.93 14.40
CA ARG A 87 9.20 -7.18 14.79
C ARG A 87 9.77 -6.08 15.67
N ALA A 88 9.41 -4.82 15.41
CA ALA A 88 9.84 -3.69 16.23
C ALA A 88 9.25 -3.76 17.64
N VAL A 89 7.95 -4.06 17.78
CA VAL A 89 7.28 -4.26 19.07
C VAL A 89 7.95 -5.39 19.85
N ARG A 90 8.17 -6.56 19.22
CA ARG A 90 8.87 -7.69 19.85
C ARG A 90 10.27 -7.32 20.31
N ARG A 91 11.05 -6.65 19.46
CA ARG A 91 12.41 -6.20 19.83
C ARG A 91 12.38 -5.27 21.04
N ALA A 92 11.43 -4.33 21.08
CA ALA A 92 11.28 -3.44 22.22
C ALA A 92 10.93 -4.21 23.51
N ALA A 93 10.02 -5.17 23.44
CA ALA A 93 9.66 -6.03 24.58
C ALA A 93 10.87 -6.83 25.10
N TYR A 94 11.65 -7.45 24.21
CA TYR A 94 12.82 -8.24 24.60
C TYR A 94 13.94 -7.39 25.20
N VAL A 95 14.18 -6.20 24.65
CA VAL A 95 15.17 -5.26 25.20
C VAL A 95 14.74 -4.73 26.56
N ALA A 96 13.45 -4.39 26.72
CA ALA A 96 12.91 -3.96 28.01
C ALA A 96 13.05 -5.06 29.07
N PHE A 97 12.71 -6.30 28.72
CA PHE A 97 12.88 -7.45 29.62
C PHE A 97 14.34 -7.65 30.04
N LEU A 98 15.28 -7.64 29.10
CA LEU A 98 16.72 -7.74 29.41
C LEU A 98 17.19 -6.63 30.35
N GLY A 99 16.77 -5.39 30.09
CA GLY A 99 17.09 -4.26 30.97
C GLY A 99 16.58 -4.47 32.40
N ARG A 100 15.36 -4.98 32.57
CA ARG A 100 14.80 -5.31 33.90
C ARG A 100 15.56 -6.44 34.57
N THR A 101 15.93 -7.49 33.83
CA THR A 101 16.69 -8.61 34.39
C THR A 101 18.09 -8.19 34.85
N ASP A 102 18.76 -7.30 34.10
CA ASP A 102 20.06 -6.76 34.48
C ASP A 102 19.96 -5.87 35.73
N SER A 103 18.95 -5.00 35.81
CA SER A 103 18.67 -4.21 37.02
C SER A 103 18.38 -5.07 38.25
N ALA A 104 17.53 -6.09 38.11
CA ALA A 104 17.23 -7.03 39.20
C ALA A 104 18.48 -7.79 39.66
N ARG A 105 19.38 -8.16 38.74
CA ARG A 105 20.65 -8.81 39.07
C ARG A 105 21.61 -7.89 39.82
N LEU A 106 21.69 -6.62 39.44
CA LEU A 106 22.48 -5.63 40.19
C LEU A 106 21.91 -5.43 41.60
N ALA A 107 20.57 -5.35 41.73
CA ALA A 107 19.91 -5.24 43.03
C ALA A 107 20.14 -6.48 43.90
N LEU A 108 20.12 -7.68 43.32
CA LEU A 108 20.44 -8.94 44.01
C LEU A 108 21.86 -8.94 44.54
N GLN A 109 22.84 -8.57 43.71
CA GLN A 109 24.25 -8.48 44.13
C GLN A 109 24.45 -7.45 45.24
N ALA A 110 23.80 -6.29 45.12
CA ALA A 110 23.85 -5.25 46.14
C ALA A 110 23.25 -5.74 47.46
N TRP A 111 22.11 -6.43 47.43
CA TRP A 111 21.50 -7.03 48.61
C TRP A 111 22.40 -8.10 49.24
N GLN A 112 22.94 -9.03 48.44
CA GLN A 112 23.87 -10.07 48.92
C GLN A 112 25.10 -9.47 49.61
N SER A 113 25.65 -8.38 49.08
CA SER A 113 26.79 -7.68 49.70
C SER A 113 26.43 -6.93 50.99
N ALA A 114 25.15 -6.63 51.20
CA ALA A 114 24.65 -5.87 52.35
C ALA A 114 24.11 -6.77 53.48
N ILE A 115 24.14 -8.10 53.31
CA ILE A 115 23.71 -9.05 54.35
C ILE A 115 24.52 -8.82 55.63
N GLY A 116 23.82 -8.70 56.77
CA GLY A 116 24.43 -8.42 58.07
C GLY A 116 24.80 -6.94 58.30
N THR A 117 24.47 -6.04 57.36
CA THR A 117 24.64 -4.60 57.52
C THR A 117 23.33 -3.90 57.88
N ALA A 118 23.38 -2.68 58.40
CA ALA A 118 22.18 -1.87 58.68
C ALA A 118 21.34 -1.57 57.41
N GLY A 119 21.94 -1.69 56.22
CA GLY A 119 21.28 -1.43 54.93
C GLY A 119 20.55 -2.64 54.33
N GLU A 120 20.66 -3.83 54.92
CA GLU A 120 20.13 -5.08 54.34
C GLU A 120 18.65 -4.99 53.95
N THR A 121 17.81 -4.47 54.85
CA THR A 121 16.36 -4.37 54.63
C THR A 121 16.00 -3.40 53.50
N ALA A 122 16.78 -2.32 53.33
CA ALA A 122 16.58 -1.39 52.22
C ALA A 122 16.93 -2.06 50.89
N ARG A 123 18.08 -2.74 50.81
CA ARG A 123 18.53 -3.44 49.59
C ARG A 123 17.62 -4.60 49.20
N ARG A 124 17.07 -5.31 50.18
CA ARG A 124 16.07 -6.35 49.93
C ARG A 124 14.81 -5.79 49.26
N ARG A 125 14.29 -4.65 49.75
CA ARG A 125 13.13 -3.98 49.13
C ARG A 125 13.42 -3.48 47.72
N GLU A 126 14.63 -2.99 47.46
CA GLU A 126 15.09 -2.64 46.11
C GLU A 126 15.05 -3.87 45.19
N TYR A 127 15.61 -5.00 45.62
CA TYR A 127 15.54 -6.26 44.87
C TYR A 127 14.10 -6.73 44.62
N ASP A 128 13.23 -6.71 45.63
CA ASP A 128 11.83 -7.11 45.49
C ASP A 128 11.09 -6.21 44.47
N THR A 129 11.42 -4.91 44.45
CA THR A 129 10.86 -3.94 43.49
C THR A 129 11.31 -4.25 42.05
N GLU A 130 12.59 -4.53 41.86
CA GLU A 130 13.11 -4.88 40.53
C GLU A 130 12.57 -6.24 40.05
N MET A 131 12.39 -7.22 40.96
CA MET A 131 11.76 -8.50 40.62
C MET A 131 10.30 -8.35 40.19
N ALA A 132 9.54 -7.44 40.80
CA ALA A 132 8.20 -7.10 40.32
C ALA A 132 8.22 -6.52 38.90
N ALA A 133 9.18 -5.62 38.61
CA ALA A 133 9.36 -5.05 37.28
C ALA A 133 9.78 -6.09 36.22
N VAL A 134 10.58 -7.10 36.60
CA VAL A 134 10.89 -8.26 35.75
C VAL A 134 9.62 -9.04 35.42
N GLY A 135 8.75 -9.29 36.40
CA GLY A 135 7.47 -9.98 36.21
C GLY A 135 6.54 -9.23 35.24
N GLU A 136 6.46 -7.92 35.36
CA GLU A 136 5.71 -7.07 34.41
C GLU A 136 6.27 -7.17 32.99
N ALA A 137 7.59 -7.05 32.83
CA ALA A 137 8.23 -7.18 31.53
C ALA A 137 8.07 -8.58 30.92
N LEU A 138 8.10 -9.64 31.75
CA LEU A 138 7.85 -11.02 31.32
C LEU A 138 6.42 -11.19 30.78
N ASN A 139 5.42 -10.52 31.36
CA ASN A 139 4.06 -10.56 30.83
C ASN A 139 3.98 -9.95 29.42
N VAL A 140 4.74 -8.89 29.13
CA VAL A 140 4.84 -8.35 27.78
C VAL A 140 5.50 -9.35 26.83
N VAL A 141 6.57 -10.03 27.26
CA VAL A 141 7.21 -11.10 26.46
C VAL A 141 6.25 -12.26 26.18
N ARG A 142 5.40 -12.64 27.15
CA ARG A 142 4.35 -13.67 26.97
C ARG A 142 3.29 -13.27 25.95
N LEU A 143 2.96 -11.98 25.86
CA LEU A 143 1.99 -11.47 24.90
C LEU A 143 2.56 -11.39 23.48
N GLU A 144 3.82 -10.97 23.35
CA GLU A 144 4.41 -10.62 22.05
C GLU A 144 5.28 -11.72 21.44
N GLY A 145 5.87 -12.57 22.28
CA GLY A 145 6.90 -13.54 21.91
C GLY A 145 6.36 -14.93 21.56
N PRO A 146 7.07 -15.70 20.72
CA PRO A 146 6.78 -17.11 20.49
C PRO A 146 7.17 -17.96 21.71
N ASP A 147 6.57 -19.14 21.84
CA ASP A 147 6.74 -20.06 22.98
C ASP A 147 8.20 -20.32 23.38
N ALA A 148 9.10 -20.43 22.38
CA ALA A 148 10.52 -20.64 22.63
C ALA A 148 11.18 -19.47 23.38
N VAL A 149 10.81 -18.23 23.03
CA VAL A 149 11.31 -17.02 23.71
C VAL A 149 10.69 -16.89 25.09
N VAL A 150 9.39 -17.18 25.21
CA VAL A 150 8.69 -17.17 26.50
C VAL A 150 9.33 -18.16 27.48
N THR A 151 9.55 -19.40 27.04
CA THR A 151 10.20 -20.44 27.86
C THR A 151 11.60 -20.01 28.30
N ALA A 152 12.39 -19.42 27.40
CA ALA A 152 13.72 -18.94 27.74
C ALA A 152 13.68 -17.72 28.71
N ALA A 153 12.69 -16.85 28.56
CA ALA A 153 12.48 -15.70 29.44
C ALA A 153 12.10 -16.13 30.86
N GLU A 154 11.22 -17.13 30.98
CA GLU A 154 10.83 -17.72 32.27
C GLU A 154 12.04 -18.31 32.99
N ARG A 155 12.88 -19.09 32.29
CA ARG A 155 14.13 -19.62 32.87
C ARG A 155 15.08 -18.53 33.32
N LEU A 156 15.17 -17.41 32.57
CA LEU A 156 15.98 -16.27 32.98
C LEU A 156 15.42 -15.60 34.23
N GLY A 157 14.11 -15.47 34.34
CA GLY A 157 13.43 -15.00 35.54
C GLY A 157 13.70 -15.90 36.76
N ASP A 158 13.60 -17.22 36.59
CA ASP A 158 13.88 -18.20 37.65
C ASP A 158 15.35 -18.14 38.10
N ALA A 159 16.28 -17.89 37.18
CA ALA A 159 17.70 -17.76 37.46
C ALA A 159 18.07 -16.47 38.24
N LEU A 160 17.14 -15.53 38.39
CA LEU A 160 17.28 -14.35 39.25
C LEU A 160 16.85 -14.60 40.70
N SER A 161 16.31 -15.78 41.00
CA SER A 161 15.98 -16.15 42.37
C SER A 161 17.21 -16.06 43.28
N ALA A 162 17.02 -15.58 44.51
CA ALA A 162 18.07 -15.48 45.51
C ALA A 162 18.79 -16.81 45.80
N THR A 163 18.13 -17.94 45.55
CA THR A 163 18.65 -19.29 45.75
C THR A 163 19.31 -19.88 44.50
N ALA A 164 19.26 -19.20 43.36
CA ALA A 164 19.78 -19.71 42.10
C ALA A 164 21.31 -19.60 42.02
N PRO A 165 22.02 -20.63 41.51
CA PRO A 165 23.45 -20.54 41.21
C PRO A 165 23.77 -19.42 40.21
N ALA A 166 24.81 -18.63 40.48
CA ALA A 166 25.22 -17.52 39.63
C ALA A 166 25.52 -17.92 38.17
N ALA A 167 25.98 -19.16 37.94
CA ALA A 167 26.24 -19.70 36.60
C ALA A 167 24.96 -19.91 35.78
N GLN A 168 23.82 -20.16 36.43
CA GLN A 168 22.55 -20.38 35.74
C GLN A 168 22.04 -19.12 35.04
N HIS A 169 22.27 -17.94 35.63
CA HIS A 169 21.87 -16.67 35.02
C HIS A 169 22.55 -16.45 33.67
N ALA A 170 23.88 -16.63 33.60
CA ALA A 170 24.62 -16.42 32.35
C ALA A 170 24.18 -17.39 31.24
N LEU A 171 23.87 -18.64 31.60
CA LEU A 171 23.34 -19.64 30.68
C LEU A 171 21.93 -19.28 30.21
N ALA A 172 21.01 -18.96 31.12
CA ALA A 172 19.64 -18.58 30.79
C ALA A 172 19.57 -17.29 29.95
N GLN A 173 20.44 -16.31 30.23
CA GLN A 173 20.53 -15.08 29.45
C GLN A 173 20.97 -15.37 28.01
N ARG A 174 21.92 -16.29 27.82
CA ARG A 174 22.35 -16.72 26.48
C ARG A 174 21.24 -17.46 25.74
N GLU A 175 20.55 -18.38 26.40
CA GLU A 175 19.39 -19.08 25.82
C GLU A 175 18.30 -18.10 25.36
N PHE A 176 17.98 -17.10 26.19
CA PHE A 176 17.02 -16.06 25.83
C PHE A 176 17.48 -15.25 24.62
N LEU A 177 18.75 -14.83 24.57
CA LEU A 177 19.29 -14.07 23.44
C LEU A 177 19.27 -14.88 22.14
N ASP A 178 19.62 -16.17 22.20
CA ASP A 178 19.61 -17.06 21.05
C ASP A 178 18.16 -17.28 20.54
N ALA A 179 17.20 -17.51 21.44
CA ALA A 179 15.79 -17.62 21.10
C ALA A 179 15.22 -16.30 20.52
N ALA A 180 15.55 -15.16 21.14
CA ALA A 180 15.11 -13.85 20.70
C ALA A 180 15.66 -13.51 19.30
N ARG A 181 16.92 -13.85 19.03
CA ARG A 181 17.53 -13.67 17.70
C ARG A 181 16.85 -14.54 16.65
N ALA A 182 16.61 -15.82 16.97
CA ALA A 182 15.87 -16.72 16.08
C ALA A 182 14.47 -16.16 15.75
N ALA A 183 13.75 -15.67 16.76
CA ALA A 183 12.41 -15.10 16.60
C ALA A 183 12.35 -13.78 15.81
N LEU A 184 13.45 -13.03 15.73
CA LEU A 184 13.53 -11.76 14.99
C LEU A 184 14.11 -11.91 13.58
N THR A 185 14.62 -13.09 13.22
CA THR A 185 15.19 -13.35 11.89
C THR A 185 14.04 -13.57 10.88
N PRO A 186 14.04 -12.90 9.72
CA PRO A 186 13.03 -13.14 8.69
C PRO A 186 13.12 -14.57 8.18
N VAL A 187 11.99 -15.26 8.13
CA VAL A 187 11.80 -16.52 7.37
C VAL A 187 11.45 -16.18 5.94
#